data_AF-A0A959NB31-F1
#
_entry.id   AF-A0A959NB31-F1
#
_cell.length_a   1.000
_cell.length_b   1.000
_cell.length_c   1.000
_cell.angle_alpha   90.00
_cell.angle_beta   90.00
_cell.angle_gamma   90.00
#
_symmetry.space_group_name_H-M   'P 1'
#
loop_
_entity.id
_entity.type
_entity.pdbx_description
1 polymer ?
#
loop_
_entity_poly.entity_id
_entity_poly.type
_entity_poly.pdbx_seq_one_letter_code
_entity_poly.pdbx_strand_id
1 'polypeptide(L)'
;MSKKIIYLFPLIFILVHNCQQKIDIKRVPQWASEAVWYQIFPERFNNGDKNNDPKPIDLAGGWPYNIPEGWQNHPWTSDWYKLQPWENNGHDFYWNAGVRRYGGDLQGVINKLDYLQNLGITAIYFNPVFESPSLHKYDASSYHHIDNNFGPDPEKDRQIWSQENPIDPTTWQWTTADKLFLELIK
;
A
#
# COMPACT_ATOMS: atom_id res chain seq x y z
N MET A 1 -16.96 18.63 86.16
CA MET A 1 -15.92 19.44 85.46
C MET A 1 -14.74 18.55 85.12
N SER A 2 -14.59 18.16 83.86
CA SER A 2 -13.30 17.77 83.26
C SER A 2 -13.44 17.88 81.74
N LYS A 3 -12.56 18.68 81.13
CA LYS A 3 -12.67 19.18 79.76
C LYS A 3 -12.24 18.09 78.77
N LYS A 4 -13.08 17.83 77.75
CA LYS A 4 -12.67 17.13 76.53
C LYS A 4 -11.71 18.04 75.75
N ILE A 5 -10.48 17.58 75.52
CA ILE A 5 -9.57 18.23 74.57
C ILE A 5 -9.91 17.68 73.18
N ILE A 6 -10.46 18.55 72.35
CA ILE A 6 -10.69 18.33 70.92
C ILE A 6 -9.41 18.79 70.22
N TYR A 7 -8.66 17.85 69.64
CA TYR A 7 -7.63 18.20 68.66
C TYR A 7 -8.29 18.34 67.30
N LEU A 8 -8.55 19.58 66.91
CA LEU A 8 -8.98 19.95 65.56
C LEU A 8 -7.72 20.07 64.69
N PHE A 9 -7.43 19.06 63.88
CA PHE A 9 -6.46 19.16 62.79
C PHE A 9 -7.21 19.65 61.55
N PRO A 10 -6.98 20.88 61.04
CA PRO A 10 -7.44 21.22 59.70
C PRO A 10 -6.38 20.69 58.74
N LEU A 11 -6.45 19.39 58.42
CA LEU A 11 -5.76 18.93 57.22
C LEU A 11 -6.64 19.34 56.05
N ILE A 12 -6.29 20.48 55.49
CA ILE A 12 -6.71 20.95 54.17
C ILE A 12 -6.46 19.79 53.19
N PHE A 13 -7.51 19.00 52.94
CA PHE A 13 -7.58 18.15 51.76
C PHE A 13 -7.74 19.13 50.60
N ILE A 14 -6.61 19.57 50.05
CA ILE A 14 -6.60 20.08 48.68
C ILE A 14 -7.21 18.94 47.88
N LEU A 15 -8.45 19.15 47.45
CA LEU A 15 -9.06 18.44 46.35
C LEU A 15 -8.15 18.66 45.14
N VAL A 16 -7.09 17.85 45.07
CA VAL A 16 -6.55 17.42 43.80
C VAL A 16 -7.69 16.57 43.24
N HIS A 17 -8.70 17.24 42.66
CA HIS A 17 -9.47 16.64 41.60
C HIS A 17 -8.40 16.24 40.61
N ASN A 18 -8.00 14.97 40.70
CA ASN A 18 -7.35 14.26 39.64
C ASN A 18 -8.24 14.49 38.43
N CYS A 19 -7.92 15.54 37.67
CA CYS A 19 -8.25 15.63 36.27
C CYS A 19 -7.36 14.60 35.57
N GLN A 20 -7.49 13.32 35.96
CA GLN A 20 -7.37 12.25 35.02
C GLN A 20 -8.64 12.35 34.19
N GLN A 21 -8.63 13.26 33.21
CA GLN A 21 -9.38 12.96 32.01
C GLN A 21 -8.81 11.62 31.55
N LYS A 22 -9.53 10.53 31.86
CA LYS A 22 -9.41 9.31 31.09
C LYS A 22 -9.55 9.80 29.66
N ILE A 23 -8.45 9.80 28.93
CA ILE A 23 -8.48 9.94 27.49
C ILE A 23 -9.43 8.84 27.06
N ASP A 24 -10.64 9.23 26.65
CA ASP A 24 -11.57 8.35 25.99
C ASP A 24 -10.88 8.04 24.67
N ILE A 25 -10.06 6.96 24.68
CA ILE A 25 -9.45 6.41 23.48
C ILE A 25 -10.65 6.00 22.65
N LYS A 26 -11.13 6.93 21.82
CA LYS A 26 -12.25 6.75 20.93
C LYS A 26 -11.92 5.58 20.02
N ARG A 27 -12.41 4.41 20.46
CA ARG A 27 -12.77 3.19 19.76
C ARG A 27 -11.89 2.85 18.56
N VAL A 28 -10.85 2.04 18.81
CA VAL A 28 -10.36 1.12 17.77
C VAL A 28 -11.54 0.23 17.35
N PRO A 29 -11.81 0.04 16.05
CA PRO A 29 -12.87 -0.86 15.59
C PRO A 29 -12.65 -2.26 16.17
N GLN A 30 -13.70 -2.86 16.74
CA GLN A 30 -13.58 -4.16 17.40
C GLN A 30 -13.03 -5.24 16.46
N TRP A 31 -13.44 -5.22 15.19
CA TRP A 31 -12.94 -6.17 14.18
C TRP A 31 -11.41 -6.13 14.05
N ALA A 32 -10.77 -4.97 14.25
CA ALA A 32 -9.33 -4.83 14.11
C ALA A 32 -8.55 -5.54 15.22
N SER A 33 -9.13 -5.65 16.43
CA SER A 33 -8.54 -6.44 17.53
C SER A 33 -8.71 -7.95 17.36
N GLU A 34 -9.64 -8.37 16.52
CA GLU A 34 -9.93 -9.78 16.22
C GLU A 34 -9.29 -10.21 14.89
N ALA A 35 -8.75 -9.27 14.12
CA ALA A 35 -8.24 -9.52 12.78
C ALA A 35 -6.88 -10.23 12.77
N VAL A 36 -6.74 -11.21 11.88
CA VAL A 36 -5.46 -11.75 11.45
C VAL A 36 -5.07 -11.06 10.15
N TRP A 37 -4.08 -10.17 10.25
CA TRP A 37 -3.62 -9.34 9.15
C TRP A 37 -2.63 -10.06 8.24
N TYR A 38 -2.75 -9.82 6.94
CA TYR A 38 -1.76 -10.20 5.95
C TYR A 38 -1.36 -8.99 5.11
N GLN A 39 -0.07 -8.63 5.14
CA GLN A 39 0.45 -7.54 4.32
C GLN A 39 0.76 -8.05 2.91
N ILE A 40 0.26 -7.34 1.90
CA ILE A 40 0.52 -7.62 0.49
C ILE A 40 1.29 -6.46 -0.12
N PHE A 41 2.44 -6.80 -0.71
CA PHE A 41 3.15 -5.97 -1.66
C PHE A 41 2.75 -6.43 -3.08
N PRO A 42 1.80 -5.76 -3.77
CA PRO A 42 1.12 -6.35 -4.93
C PRO A 42 2.08 -6.80 -6.03
N GLU A 43 3.04 -5.94 -6.39
CA GLU A 43 4.07 -6.14 -7.41
C GLU A 43 4.90 -7.44 -7.21
N ARG A 44 4.88 -8.02 -6.01
CA ARG A 44 5.67 -9.20 -5.60
C ARG A 44 4.84 -10.35 -5.06
N PHE A 45 3.52 -10.22 -4.98
CA PHE A 45 2.70 -11.23 -4.34
C PHE A 45 2.34 -12.37 -5.31
N ASN A 46 1.71 -12.04 -6.43
CA ASN A 46 1.33 -12.99 -7.46
C ASN A 46 1.05 -12.23 -8.78
N ASN A 47 1.59 -12.71 -9.89
CA ASN A 47 1.28 -12.21 -11.24
C ASN A 47 0.08 -13.00 -11.79
N GLY A 48 -1.08 -12.34 -11.84
CA GLY A 48 -2.35 -12.92 -12.26
C GLY A 48 -2.74 -12.59 -13.69
N ASP A 49 -2.21 -11.49 -14.25
CA ASP A 49 -2.45 -11.07 -15.62
C ASP A 49 -1.18 -10.52 -16.29
N LYS A 50 -0.50 -11.36 -17.06
CA LYS A 50 0.74 -10.97 -17.77
C LYS A 50 0.55 -9.88 -18.83
N ASN A 51 -0.68 -9.53 -19.20
CA ASN A 51 -0.91 -8.47 -20.19
C ASN A 51 -0.65 -7.08 -19.62
N ASN A 52 -0.70 -6.93 -18.29
CA ASN A 52 -0.46 -5.66 -17.59
C ASN A 52 0.95 -5.51 -17.01
N ASP A 53 1.81 -6.53 -17.22
CA ASP A 53 3.20 -6.54 -16.81
C ASP A 53 3.91 -5.20 -17.16
N PRO A 54 4.67 -4.62 -16.22
CA PRO A 54 5.31 -3.32 -16.43
C PRO A 54 6.21 -3.30 -17.66
N LYS A 55 6.15 -2.19 -18.38
CA LYS A 55 6.99 -1.87 -19.55
C LYS A 55 7.93 -0.72 -19.18
N PRO A 56 9.03 -0.51 -19.94
CA PRO A 56 9.93 0.62 -19.72
C PRO A 56 9.21 1.97 -19.56
N ILE A 57 8.18 2.24 -20.36
CA ILE A 57 7.42 3.49 -20.28
C ILE A 57 6.76 3.72 -18.90
N ASP A 58 6.37 2.64 -18.21
CA ASP A 58 5.70 2.71 -16.92
C ASP A 58 6.68 3.09 -15.79
N LEU A 59 7.99 2.92 -16.00
CA LEU A 59 9.04 3.31 -15.05
C LEU A 59 9.49 4.76 -15.25
N ALA A 60 9.04 5.43 -16.31
CA ALA A 60 9.53 6.75 -16.69
C ALA A 60 9.27 7.79 -15.60
N GLY A 61 10.30 8.59 -15.28
CA GLY A 61 10.22 9.63 -14.24
C GLY A 61 10.33 9.12 -12.80
N GLY A 62 10.27 7.81 -12.57
CA GLY A 62 10.56 7.21 -11.26
C GLY A 62 12.07 7.08 -11.02
N TRP A 63 12.51 7.09 -9.76
CA TRP A 63 13.90 6.76 -9.42
C TRP A 63 14.24 5.34 -9.92
N PRO A 64 15.42 5.11 -10.52
CA PRO A 64 16.61 5.96 -10.62
C PRO A 64 16.69 6.86 -11.86
N TYR A 65 15.54 7.20 -12.45
CA TYR A 65 15.37 8.09 -13.61
C TYR A 65 15.99 7.58 -14.92
N ASN A 66 16.62 6.40 -14.90
CA ASN A 66 17.23 5.75 -16.04
C ASN A 66 16.78 4.29 -16.08
N ILE A 67 16.42 3.83 -17.28
CA ILE A 67 16.02 2.45 -17.51
C ILE A 67 17.17 1.77 -18.27
N PRO A 68 17.77 0.69 -17.74
CA PRO A 68 18.87 0.00 -18.40
C PRO A 68 18.53 -0.45 -19.82
N GLU A 69 19.53 -0.46 -20.69
CA GLU A 69 19.40 -1.06 -22.01
C GLU A 69 19.07 -2.56 -21.87
N GLY A 70 18.10 -3.03 -22.66
CA GLY A 70 17.66 -4.43 -22.60
C GLY A 70 16.90 -4.80 -21.33
N TRP A 71 16.41 -3.82 -20.56
CA TRP A 71 15.57 -4.04 -19.38
C TRP A 71 14.39 -4.98 -19.69
N GLN A 72 14.15 -5.93 -18.79
CA GLN A 72 13.07 -6.90 -18.87
C GLN A 72 12.56 -7.23 -17.47
N ASN A 73 11.29 -7.64 -17.40
CA ASN A 73 10.69 -8.15 -16.16
C ASN A 73 11.55 -9.30 -15.60
N HIS A 74 11.77 -9.23 -14.30
CA HIS A 74 12.53 -10.21 -13.56
C HIS A 74 11.75 -11.53 -13.51
N PRO A 75 12.39 -12.68 -13.79
CA PRO A 75 11.72 -13.96 -13.74
C PRO A 75 11.23 -14.28 -12.31
N TRP A 76 9.99 -14.74 -12.19
CA TRP A 76 9.45 -15.17 -10.90
C TRP A 76 10.31 -16.30 -10.31
N THR A 77 10.49 -16.31 -8.98
CA THR A 77 11.34 -17.29 -8.25
C THR A 77 12.83 -17.31 -8.59
N SER A 78 13.32 -16.39 -9.41
CA SER A 78 14.76 -16.27 -9.66
C SER A 78 15.53 -15.88 -8.39
N ASP A 79 16.82 -16.21 -8.34
CA ASP A 79 17.70 -15.87 -7.22
C ASP A 79 17.80 -14.35 -7.08
N TRP A 80 17.33 -13.86 -5.93
CA TRP A 80 17.26 -12.45 -5.63
C TRP A 80 18.63 -11.73 -5.67
N TYR A 81 19.73 -12.42 -5.37
CA TYR A 81 21.06 -11.78 -5.37
C TYR A 81 21.81 -11.97 -6.69
N LYS A 82 21.29 -12.82 -7.59
CA LYS A 82 21.89 -13.02 -8.90
C LYS A 82 21.47 -11.91 -9.85
N LEU A 83 22.45 -11.33 -10.53
CA LEU A 83 22.22 -10.33 -11.57
C LEU A 83 21.66 -10.99 -12.84
N GLN A 84 20.64 -10.38 -13.43
CA GLN A 84 20.19 -10.65 -14.79
C GLN A 84 21.14 -10.02 -15.81
N PRO A 85 21.13 -10.46 -17.08
CA PRO A 85 22.02 -9.92 -18.10
C PRO A 85 21.99 -8.38 -18.23
N TRP A 86 20.81 -7.76 -18.13
CA TRP A 86 20.65 -6.29 -18.22
C TRP A 86 21.09 -5.54 -16.96
N GLU A 87 21.32 -6.24 -15.84
CA GLU A 87 21.81 -5.66 -14.59
C GLU A 87 23.33 -5.54 -14.55
N ASN A 88 24.04 -6.11 -15.55
CA ASN A 88 25.47 -5.92 -15.73
C ASN A 88 25.78 -4.56 -16.39
N ASN A 89 25.36 -3.48 -15.73
CA ASN A 89 25.36 -2.10 -16.21
C ASN A 89 26.28 -1.17 -15.40
N GLY A 90 27.06 -1.72 -14.47
CA GLY A 90 27.99 -0.97 -13.61
C GLY A 90 27.35 -0.33 -12.37
N HIS A 91 26.04 -0.48 -12.17
CA HIS A 91 25.36 -0.03 -10.96
C HIS A 91 25.37 -1.08 -9.85
N ASP A 92 25.17 -0.62 -8.61
CA ASP A 92 25.07 -1.50 -7.45
C ASP A 92 23.74 -2.27 -7.39
N PHE A 93 23.62 -3.13 -6.38
CA PHE A 93 22.42 -3.92 -6.16
C PHE A 93 21.17 -3.05 -5.89
N TYR A 94 21.28 -2.00 -5.08
CA TYR A 94 20.11 -1.20 -4.68
C TYR A 94 19.54 -0.40 -5.84
N TRP A 95 20.42 0.12 -6.69
CA TRP A 95 20.05 0.76 -7.92
C TRP A 95 19.29 -0.21 -8.84
N ASN A 96 19.85 -1.40 -9.08
CA ASN A 96 19.20 -2.40 -9.93
C ASN A 96 17.88 -2.92 -9.33
N ALA A 97 17.83 -3.13 -8.01
CA ALA A 97 16.63 -3.54 -7.31
C ALA A 97 15.47 -2.54 -7.45
N GLY A 98 15.77 -1.24 -7.58
CA GLY A 98 14.77 -0.18 -7.82
C GLY A 98 14.09 -0.26 -9.20
N VAL A 99 14.77 -0.81 -10.19
CA VAL A 99 14.21 -1.00 -11.55
C VAL A 99 13.67 -2.41 -11.79
N ARG A 100 13.87 -3.37 -10.88
CA ARG A 100 13.24 -4.69 -11.02
C ARG A 100 11.72 -4.57 -10.95
N ARG A 101 11.05 -5.26 -11.87
CA ARG A 101 9.61 -5.52 -11.86
C ARG A 101 9.39 -7.01 -12.11
N TYR A 102 8.38 -7.57 -11.50
CA TYR A 102 7.99 -8.97 -11.57
C TYR A 102 6.56 -9.13 -12.09
N GLY A 103 5.76 -8.06 -12.08
CA GLY A 103 4.40 -8.04 -12.65
C GLY A 103 3.32 -8.56 -11.71
N GLY A 104 3.54 -8.52 -10.39
CA GLY A 104 2.45 -8.83 -9.46
C GLY A 104 1.33 -7.77 -9.53
N ASP A 105 0.07 -8.20 -9.44
CA ASP A 105 -1.09 -7.37 -9.76
C ASP A 105 -2.34 -7.72 -8.92
N LEU A 106 -3.45 -6.99 -9.10
CA LEU A 106 -4.68 -7.22 -8.33
C LEU A 106 -5.41 -8.50 -8.73
N GLN A 107 -5.36 -8.91 -10.01
CA GLN A 107 -5.91 -10.20 -10.43
C GLN A 107 -5.16 -11.34 -9.73
N GLY A 108 -3.86 -11.18 -9.52
CA GLY A 108 -3.02 -12.10 -8.77
C GLY A 108 -3.44 -12.20 -7.30
N VAL A 109 -3.87 -11.10 -6.69
CA VAL A 109 -4.44 -11.10 -5.34
C VAL A 109 -5.79 -11.82 -5.32
N ILE A 110 -6.69 -11.49 -6.26
CA ILE A 110 -8.01 -12.13 -6.41
C ILE A 110 -7.85 -13.65 -6.54
N ASN A 111 -6.92 -14.11 -7.39
CA ASN A 111 -6.61 -15.53 -7.60
C ASN A 111 -6.09 -16.26 -6.35
N LYS A 112 -5.74 -15.52 -5.28
CA LYS A 112 -5.19 -16.05 -4.03
C LYS A 112 -6.07 -15.77 -2.81
N LEU A 113 -7.27 -15.23 -2.98
CA LEU A 113 -8.20 -15.01 -1.87
C LEU A 113 -8.53 -16.32 -1.14
N ASP A 114 -8.79 -17.41 -1.88
CA ASP A 114 -9.02 -18.74 -1.28
C ASP A 114 -7.81 -19.23 -0.46
N TYR A 115 -6.59 -18.97 -0.94
CA TYR A 115 -5.37 -19.28 -0.19
C TYR A 115 -5.30 -18.50 1.12
N LEU A 116 -5.58 -17.20 1.10
CA LEU A 116 -5.57 -16.35 2.29
C LEU A 116 -6.66 -16.76 3.28
N GLN A 117 -7.87 -17.06 2.80
CA GLN A 117 -8.96 -17.55 3.63
C GLN A 117 -8.63 -18.90 4.29
N ASN A 118 -8.08 -19.84 3.52
CA ASN A 118 -7.68 -21.16 4.04
C ASN A 118 -6.57 -21.06 5.10
N LEU A 119 -5.71 -20.04 5.01
CA LEU A 119 -4.68 -19.75 6.02
C LEU A 119 -5.28 -19.12 7.30
N GLY A 120 -6.53 -18.67 7.26
CA GLY A 120 -7.22 -18.00 8.38
C GLY A 120 -7.02 -16.49 8.42
N ILE A 121 -6.60 -15.87 7.30
CA ILE A 121 -6.48 -14.41 7.20
C ILE A 121 -7.86 -13.78 7.13
N THR A 122 -8.06 -12.70 7.90
CA THR A 122 -9.34 -11.99 7.96
C THR A 122 -9.24 -10.52 7.58
N ALA A 123 -8.02 -9.99 7.39
CA ALA A 123 -7.79 -8.63 6.93
C ALA A 123 -6.53 -8.55 6.06
N ILE A 124 -6.61 -7.80 4.96
CA ILE A 124 -5.47 -7.53 4.08
C ILE A 124 -5.03 -6.08 4.26
N TYR A 125 -3.73 -5.88 4.41
CA TYR A 125 -3.09 -4.56 4.35
C TYR A 125 -2.26 -4.46 3.08
N PHE A 126 -2.55 -3.48 2.22
CA PHE A 126 -1.77 -3.25 1.02
C PHE A 126 -0.65 -2.24 1.26
N ASN A 127 0.54 -2.51 0.71
CA ASN A 127 1.43 -1.44 0.27
C ASN A 127 0.72 -0.56 -0.78
N PRO A 128 1.21 0.66 -1.08
CA PRO A 128 0.50 1.58 -1.97
C PRO A 128 0.10 0.95 -3.31
N VAL A 129 -1.13 1.26 -3.74
CA VAL A 129 -1.77 0.73 -4.96
C VAL A 129 -2.10 1.79 -6.00
N PHE A 130 -1.90 3.07 -5.67
CA PHE A 130 -2.19 4.17 -6.57
C PHE A 130 -1.11 4.35 -7.63
N GLU A 131 -1.49 4.96 -8.74
CA GLU A 131 -0.63 5.17 -9.91
C GLU A 131 0.71 5.81 -9.54
N SER A 132 1.80 5.15 -9.93
CA SER A 132 3.16 5.56 -9.63
C SER A 132 4.20 4.81 -10.45
N PRO A 133 5.28 5.48 -10.91
CA PRO A 133 6.32 4.83 -11.71
C PRO A 133 7.18 3.82 -10.93
N SER A 134 7.25 3.93 -9.60
CA SER A 134 8.06 3.00 -8.81
C SER A 134 7.36 1.65 -8.57
N LEU A 135 8.13 0.64 -8.19
CA LEU A 135 7.58 -0.66 -7.80
C LEU A 135 6.83 -0.63 -6.47
N HIS A 136 7.15 0.35 -5.60
CA HIS A 136 6.60 0.46 -4.24
C HIS A 136 5.48 1.49 -4.12
N LYS A 137 5.34 2.36 -5.12
CA LYS A 137 4.24 3.32 -5.31
C LYS A 137 4.02 4.32 -4.17
N TYR A 138 5.09 4.64 -3.44
CA TYR A 138 5.05 5.66 -2.37
C TYR A 138 5.20 7.08 -2.93
N ASP A 139 5.64 7.18 -4.18
CA ASP A 139 5.75 8.35 -5.04
C ASP A 139 4.55 8.41 -6.00
N ALA A 140 3.34 8.43 -5.43
CA ALA A 140 2.11 8.48 -6.21
C ALA A 140 2.09 9.70 -7.14
N SER A 141 1.84 9.45 -8.43
CA SER A 141 1.62 10.49 -9.44
C SER A 141 0.13 10.87 -9.52
N SER A 142 -0.77 9.95 -9.17
CA SER A 142 -2.19 10.20 -8.96
C SER A 142 -2.70 9.43 -7.75
N TYR A 143 -3.54 10.06 -6.91
CA TYR A 143 -4.21 9.40 -5.78
C TYR A 143 -5.65 8.97 -6.10
N HIS A 144 -6.19 9.34 -7.26
CA HIS A 144 -7.57 9.04 -7.66
C HIS A 144 -7.67 7.85 -8.62
N HIS A 145 -6.53 7.28 -9.04
CA HIS A 145 -6.48 6.06 -9.83
C HIS A 145 -5.60 5.00 -9.20
N ILE A 146 -6.04 3.76 -9.30
CA ILE A 146 -5.22 2.56 -9.13
C ILE A 146 -4.20 2.50 -10.25
N ASP A 147 -3.02 2.01 -9.91
CA ASP A 147 -1.93 1.88 -10.86
C ASP A 147 -2.31 1.02 -12.06
N ASN A 148 -1.98 1.49 -13.26
CA ASN A 148 -2.37 0.83 -14.49
C ASN A 148 -1.78 -0.59 -14.63
N ASN A 149 -0.56 -0.84 -14.11
CA ASN A 149 0.05 -2.17 -14.11
C ASN A 149 -0.59 -3.13 -13.08
N PHE A 150 -1.49 -2.65 -12.25
CA PHE A 150 -2.27 -3.47 -11.33
C PHE A 150 -3.66 -3.84 -11.90
N GLY A 151 -4.06 -3.24 -13.01
CA GLY A 151 -5.34 -3.46 -13.70
C GLY A 151 -5.22 -4.15 -15.06
N PRO A 152 -6.33 -4.50 -15.72
CA PRO A 152 -6.31 -5.34 -16.92
C PRO A 152 -5.76 -4.68 -18.21
N ASP A 153 -5.87 -3.37 -18.36
CA ASP A 153 -5.54 -2.69 -19.62
C ASP A 153 -4.80 -1.36 -19.38
N PRO A 154 -3.46 -1.41 -19.18
CA PRO A 154 -2.71 -0.21 -18.86
C PRO A 154 -2.74 0.87 -19.94
N GLU A 155 -2.88 0.46 -21.21
CA GLU A 155 -2.91 1.38 -22.33
C GLU A 155 -4.22 2.15 -22.37
N LYS A 156 -5.33 1.47 -22.18
CA LYS A 156 -6.65 2.11 -22.06
C LYS A 156 -6.71 3.03 -20.84
N ASP A 157 -6.12 2.64 -19.73
CA ASP A 157 -6.12 3.46 -18.51
C ASP A 157 -5.39 4.79 -18.74
N ARG A 158 -4.23 4.77 -19.43
CA ARG A 158 -3.55 6.01 -19.87
C ARG A 158 -4.37 6.86 -20.83
N GLN A 159 -5.11 6.25 -21.75
CA GLN A 159 -5.99 6.97 -22.67
C GLN A 159 -7.11 7.68 -21.90
N ILE A 160 -7.66 7.04 -20.87
CA ILE A 160 -8.66 7.63 -19.99
C ILE A 160 -8.05 8.85 -19.28
N TRP A 161 -6.91 8.71 -18.60
CA TRP A 161 -6.25 9.82 -17.89
C TRP A 161 -5.96 11.02 -18.78
N SER A 162 -5.59 10.79 -20.04
CA SER A 162 -5.27 11.87 -21.00
C SER A 162 -6.47 12.78 -21.32
N GLN A 163 -7.70 12.33 -21.01
CA GLN A 163 -8.94 13.07 -21.25
C GLN A 163 -9.42 13.81 -20.00
N GLU A 164 -8.77 13.60 -18.86
CA GLU A 164 -9.20 14.14 -17.57
C GLU A 164 -8.46 15.43 -17.22
N ASN A 165 -9.08 16.21 -16.32
CA ASN A 165 -8.43 17.28 -15.60
C ASN A 165 -8.17 16.80 -14.15
N PRO A 166 -6.91 16.56 -13.74
CA PRO A 166 -6.60 16.03 -12.42
C PRO A 166 -7.08 16.87 -11.22
N ILE A 167 -7.36 18.17 -11.43
CA ILE A 167 -7.90 19.04 -10.37
C ILE A 167 -9.42 19.21 -10.42
N ASP A 168 -10.10 18.66 -11.42
CA ASP A 168 -11.55 18.71 -11.56
C ASP A 168 -12.16 17.30 -11.54
N PRO A 169 -12.69 16.85 -10.38
CA PRO A 169 -13.22 15.50 -10.22
C PRO A 169 -14.47 15.22 -11.05
N THR A 170 -15.11 16.24 -11.63
CA THR A 170 -16.25 16.03 -12.54
C THR A 170 -15.83 15.45 -13.89
N THR A 171 -14.53 15.52 -14.21
CA THR A 171 -13.95 14.97 -15.44
C THR A 171 -13.43 13.55 -15.29
N TRP A 172 -13.30 13.05 -14.05
CA TRP A 172 -12.70 11.74 -13.77
C TRP A 172 -13.57 10.59 -14.24
N GLN A 173 -12.93 9.57 -14.80
CA GLN A 173 -13.56 8.38 -15.34
C GLN A 173 -12.95 7.13 -14.71
N TRP A 174 -13.78 6.12 -14.47
CA TRP A 174 -13.30 4.84 -13.93
C TRP A 174 -12.44 4.11 -14.95
N THR A 175 -11.17 3.89 -14.60
CA THR A 175 -10.24 3.05 -15.37
C THR A 175 -10.58 1.58 -15.25
N THR A 176 -9.88 0.73 -16.01
CA THR A 176 -9.98 -0.72 -15.87
C THR A 176 -9.37 -1.20 -14.54
N ALA A 177 -8.25 -0.61 -14.10
CA ALA A 177 -7.66 -0.88 -12.79
C ALA A 177 -8.59 -0.50 -11.62
N ASP A 178 -9.21 0.68 -11.68
CA ASP A 178 -10.12 1.13 -10.62
C ASP A 178 -11.33 0.20 -10.45
N LYS A 179 -11.87 -0.29 -11.58
CA LYS A 179 -13.00 -1.23 -11.57
C LYS A 179 -12.60 -2.58 -10.99
N LEU A 180 -11.43 -3.11 -11.34
CA LEU A 180 -10.93 -4.36 -10.77
C LEU A 180 -10.67 -4.24 -9.27
N PHE A 181 -10.10 -3.12 -8.82
CA PHE A 181 -9.93 -2.88 -7.39
C PHE A 181 -11.27 -2.78 -6.65
N LEU A 182 -12.27 -2.14 -7.27
CA LEU A 182 -13.62 -2.09 -6.73
C LEU A 182 -14.26 -3.49 -6.63
N GLU A 183 -13.98 -4.40 -7.57
CA GLU A 183 -14.40 -5.80 -7.48
C GLU A 183 -13.72 -6.53 -6.32
N LEU A 184 -12.45 -6.25 -6.05
CA LEU A 184 -11.68 -6.87 -4.96
C LEU A 184 -12.17 -6.48 -3.56
N ILE A 185 -12.60 -5.23 -3.37
CA ILE A 185 -12.95 -4.69 -2.04
C ILE A 185 -14.46 -4.76 -1.71
N LYS A 186 -15.28 -5.28 -2.64
CA LYS A 186 -16.72 -5.50 -2.45
C LYS A 186 -17.00 -6.77 -1.65
#